data_AF-A0A6B3W6G2-F1
#
_entry.id   AF-A0A6B3W6G2-F1
#
_cell.length_a   1.000
_cell.length_b   1.000
_cell.length_c   1.000
_cell.angle_alpha   90.00
_cell.angle_beta   90.00
_cell.angle_gamma   90.00
#
_symmetry.space_group_name_H-M   'P 1'
#
loop_
_entity.id
_entity.type
_entity.pdbx_description
1 polymer ?
#
loop_
_entity_poly.entity_id
_entity_poly.type
_entity_poly.pdbx_seq_one_letter_code
_entity_poly.pdbx_strand_id
1 'polypeptide(L)'
;MSNEEHNEKLWDRLTYWRERLENREDYPTLESLEHSWRYGHQQDIDDGWYKRDDQPSDNPISAVMFFIEMGFYPPPEYMLTMLDCFEAYKRGAGDLEELFFGKPKQRSGNYAERKAKRLRDFRISWEFSRLLKNGISRKEAAERIVNDLELDIDADSVLRMLRGFNGFGTAQKPEK
;
A
#
# COMPACT_ATOMS: atom_id res chain seq x y z
N MET A 1 -21.05 -0.01 3.59
CA MET A 1 -20.01 -0.53 2.68
C MET A 1 -18.74 -0.69 3.49
N SER A 2 -18.20 -1.90 3.56
CA SER A 2 -16.90 -2.18 4.16
C SER A 2 -15.77 -1.67 3.27
N ASN A 3 -14.53 -1.61 3.77
CA ASN A 3 -13.38 -1.23 2.94
C ASN A 3 -13.01 -2.33 1.93
N GLU A 4 -13.34 -3.59 2.22
CA GLU A 4 -13.16 -4.70 1.30
C GLU A 4 -14.12 -4.57 0.12
N GLU A 5 -15.41 -4.34 0.39
CA GLU A 5 -16.42 -4.06 -0.66
C GLU A 5 -16.09 -2.79 -1.46
N HIS A 6 -15.47 -1.79 -0.83
CA HIS A 6 -15.02 -0.59 -1.53
C HIS A 6 -13.86 -0.90 -2.48
N ASN A 7 -12.85 -1.65 -2.02
CA ASN A 7 -11.72 -2.03 -2.84
C ASN A 7 -12.15 -2.94 -4.01
N GLU A 8 -13.07 -3.88 -3.77
CA GLU A 8 -13.66 -4.73 -4.81
C GLU A 8 -14.28 -3.87 -5.92
N LYS A 9 -15.09 -2.86 -5.58
CA LYS A 9 -15.65 -1.92 -6.57
C LYS A 9 -14.60 -1.14 -7.35
N LEU A 10 -13.48 -0.79 -6.73
CA LEU A 10 -12.38 -0.13 -7.42
C LEU A 10 -11.66 -1.09 -8.38
N TRP A 11 -11.51 -2.37 -7.99
CA TRP A 11 -10.98 -3.40 -8.88
C TRP A 11 -11.93 -3.68 -10.05
N ASP A 12 -13.24 -3.74 -9.81
CA ASP A 12 -14.25 -3.86 -10.88
C ASP A 12 -14.15 -2.69 -11.87
N ARG A 13 -13.96 -1.48 -11.35
CA ARG A 13 -13.77 -0.27 -12.18
C ARG A 13 -12.49 -0.32 -13.00
N LEU A 14 -11.42 -0.85 -12.42
CA LEU A 14 -10.18 -1.06 -13.12
C LEU A 14 -10.34 -2.08 -14.26
N THR A 15 -11.04 -3.19 -14.00
CA THR A 15 -11.38 -4.19 -15.03
C THR A 15 -12.20 -3.56 -16.15
N TYR A 16 -13.21 -2.76 -15.80
CA TYR A 16 -13.99 -1.98 -16.78
C TYR A 16 -13.09 -1.11 -17.68
N TRP A 17 -12.15 -0.36 -17.09
CA TRP A 17 -11.23 0.46 -17.88
C TRP A 17 -10.29 -0.36 -18.75
N ARG A 18 -9.83 -1.51 -18.25
CA ARG A 18 -8.98 -2.43 -19.02
C ARG A 18 -9.71 -2.96 -20.26
N GLU A 19 -10.94 -3.45 -20.10
CA GLU A 19 -11.78 -3.91 -21.22
C GLU A 19 -12.07 -2.78 -22.22
N ARG A 20 -12.29 -1.56 -21.73
CA ARG A 20 -12.49 -0.37 -22.59
C ARG A 20 -11.22 0.04 -23.33
N LEU A 21 -10.05 -0.11 -22.72
CA LEU A 21 -8.77 0.13 -23.37
C LEU A 21 -8.49 -0.90 -24.45
N GLU A 22 -8.92 -2.15 -24.31
CA GLU A 22 -8.78 -3.19 -25.34
C GLU A 22 -9.70 -2.93 -26.54
N ASN A 23 -10.94 -2.49 -26.29
CA ASN A 23 -11.93 -2.15 -27.32
C ASN A 23 -11.87 -0.67 -27.71
N ARG A 24 -10.68 -0.21 -28.07
CA ARG A 24 -10.28 1.21 -28.24
C ARG A 24 -10.75 1.90 -29.53
N GLU A 25 -11.63 1.26 -30.30
CA GLU A 25 -12.00 1.71 -31.65
C GLU A 25 -12.67 3.10 -31.71
N ASP A 26 -13.19 3.62 -30.59
CA ASP A 26 -13.97 4.87 -30.55
C ASP A 26 -13.37 6.01 -29.71
N TYR A 27 -12.13 5.91 -29.20
CA TYR A 27 -11.59 6.94 -28.29
C TYR A 27 -10.08 7.19 -28.46
N PRO A 28 -9.68 8.15 -29.32
CA PRO A 28 -8.27 8.41 -29.66
C PRO A 28 -7.35 8.68 -28.45
N THR A 29 -7.87 9.25 -27.36
CA THR A 29 -7.05 9.48 -26.17
C THR A 29 -6.79 8.20 -25.36
N LEU A 30 -7.68 7.20 -25.39
CA LEU A 30 -7.43 5.89 -24.77
C LEU A 30 -6.34 5.13 -25.53
N GLU A 31 -6.37 5.20 -26.86
CA GLU A 31 -5.31 4.65 -27.70
C GLU A 31 -3.95 5.29 -27.38
N SER A 32 -3.90 6.62 -27.29
CA SER A 32 -2.67 7.34 -26.96
C SER A 32 -2.10 6.98 -25.58
N LEU A 33 -2.97 6.80 -24.57
CA LEU A 33 -2.56 6.37 -23.23
C LEU A 33 -1.98 4.96 -23.23
N GLU A 34 -2.65 4.01 -23.88
CA GLU A 34 -2.14 2.64 -24.03
C GLU A 34 -0.81 2.61 -24.78
N HIS A 35 -0.73 3.33 -25.89
CA HIS A 35 0.48 3.39 -26.71
C HIS A 35 1.68 3.91 -25.90
N SER A 36 1.48 5.02 -25.18
CA SER A 36 2.52 5.63 -24.35
C SER A 36 2.99 4.69 -23.24
N TRP A 37 2.05 3.97 -22.61
CA TRP A 37 2.39 3.00 -21.57
C TRP A 37 3.19 1.81 -22.10
N ARG A 38 2.72 1.18 -23.18
CA ARG A 38 3.42 0.06 -23.83
C ARG A 38 4.82 0.45 -24.28
N TYR A 39 4.96 1.63 -24.90
CA TYR A 39 6.26 2.11 -25.35
C TYR A 39 7.30 2.15 -24.21
N GLY A 40 6.89 2.59 -23.01
CA GLY A 40 7.77 2.66 -21.85
C GLY A 40 8.04 1.34 -21.13
N HIS A 41 7.24 0.29 -21.36
CA HIS A 41 7.27 -0.96 -20.57
C HIS A 41 7.43 -2.22 -21.43
N GLN A 42 7.63 -2.08 -22.74
CA GLN A 42 7.70 -3.19 -23.68
C GLN A 42 8.73 -4.24 -23.24
N GLN A 43 9.93 -3.79 -22.85
CA GLN A 43 10.99 -4.67 -22.41
C GLN A 43 10.67 -5.38 -21.07
N ASP A 44 10.12 -4.64 -20.09
CA ASP A 44 9.76 -5.22 -18.78
C ASP A 44 8.64 -6.27 -18.89
N ILE A 45 7.72 -6.07 -19.84
CA ILE A 45 6.66 -7.03 -20.17
C ILE A 45 7.25 -8.26 -20.86
N ASP A 46 8.11 -8.07 -21.87
CA ASP A 46 8.71 -9.15 -22.65
C ASP A 46 9.61 -10.04 -21.80
N ASP A 47 10.35 -9.45 -20.87
CA ASP A 47 11.22 -10.14 -19.90
C ASP A 47 10.42 -10.76 -18.72
N GLY A 48 9.12 -10.49 -18.63
CA GLY A 48 8.22 -11.08 -17.63
C GLY A 48 8.39 -10.54 -16.20
N TRP A 49 9.15 -9.45 -16.02
CA TRP A 49 9.29 -8.76 -14.73
C TRP A 49 8.00 -8.09 -14.28
N TYR A 50 7.13 -7.78 -15.24
CA TYR A 50 5.88 -7.10 -14.98
C TYR A 50 4.72 -7.80 -15.70
N LYS A 51 3.69 -8.19 -14.94
CA LYS A 51 2.41 -8.63 -15.51
C LYS A 51 1.34 -7.60 -15.17
N ARG A 52 0.64 -7.15 -16.20
CA ARG A 52 -0.45 -6.17 -16.06
C ARG A 52 -1.58 -6.62 -15.12
N ASP A 53 -1.77 -7.94 -15.00
CA ASP A 53 -2.77 -8.55 -14.13
C ASP A 53 -2.31 -8.70 -12.68
N ASP A 54 -1.04 -8.42 -12.36
CA ASP A 54 -0.60 -8.42 -10.98
C ASP A 54 -1.29 -7.28 -10.22
N GLN A 55 -1.73 -7.59 -9.00
CA GLN A 55 -2.25 -6.62 -8.04
C GLN A 55 -1.12 -6.25 -7.07
N PRO A 56 -0.32 -5.21 -7.35
CA PRO A 56 0.84 -4.88 -6.53
C PRO A 56 0.47 -4.25 -5.18
N SER A 57 -0.82 -4.02 -4.91
CA SER A 57 -1.29 -3.36 -3.71
C SER A 57 -2.72 -3.81 -3.35
N ASP A 58 -3.14 -3.54 -2.12
CA ASP A 58 -4.49 -3.86 -1.61
C ASP A 58 -5.61 -3.06 -2.32
N ASN A 59 -5.25 -1.97 -3.01
CA ASN A 59 -6.18 -1.01 -3.58
C ASN A 59 -5.59 -0.38 -4.87
N PRO A 60 -6.38 -0.18 -5.94
CA PRO A 60 -5.88 0.35 -7.21
C PRO A 60 -5.23 1.73 -7.13
N ILE A 61 -5.75 2.61 -6.27
CA ILE A 61 -5.17 3.94 -6.05
C ILE A 61 -3.80 3.83 -5.37
N SER A 62 -3.65 2.87 -4.44
CA SER A 62 -2.35 2.58 -3.83
C SER A 62 -1.36 1.96 -4.83
N ALA A 63 -1.86 1.19 -5.80
CA ALA A 63 -1.03 0.63 -6.87
C ALA A 63 -0.45 1.71 -7.79
N VAL A 64 -1.17 2.82 -8.05
CA VAL A 64 -0.60 3.98 -8.77
C VAL A 64 0.67 4.48 -8.07
N MET A 65 0.61 4.63 -6.75
CA MET A 65 1.76 5.09 -5.96
C MET A 65 2.91 4.09 -6.03
N PHE A 66 2.62 2.79 -5.94
CA PHE A 66 3.63 1.74 -6.10
C PHE A 66 4.37 1.86 -7.44
N PHE A 67 3.65 2.03 -8.55
CA PHE A 67 4.29 2.19 -9.86
C PHE A 67 5.23 3.39 -9.89
N ILE A 68 4.76 4.55 -9.40
CA ILE A 68 5.55 5.79 -9.38
C ILE A 68 6.79 5.64 -8.48
N GLU A 69 6.63 5.07 -7.28
CA GLU A 69 7.73 4.84 -6.34
C GLU A 69 8.80 3.89 -6.89
N MET A 70 8.39 2.93 -7.72
CA MET A 70 9.28 2.00 -8.40
C MET A 70 9.87 2.55 -9.72
N GLY A 71 9.51 3.78 -10.11
CA GLY A 71 9.98 4.41 -11.35
C GLY A 71 9.25 3.97 -12.61
N PHE A 72 8.16 3.22 -12.48
CA PHE A 72 7.33 2.76 -13.58
C PHE A 72 6.24 3.78 -13.91
N TYR A 73 5.90 3.86 -15.21
CA TYR A 73 4.70 4.57 -15.63
C TYR A 73 3.48 3.68 -15.35
N PRO A 74 2.49 4.12 -14.56
CA PRO A 74 1.35 3.28 -14.21
C PRO A 74 0.56 2.86 -15.45
N PRO A 75 -0.04 1.65 -15.47
CA PRO A 75 -0.94 1.26 -16.54
C PRO A 75 -2.16 2.19 -16.60
N PRO A 76 -2.69 2.50 -17.81
CA PRO A 76 -3.72 3.52 -17.97
C PRO A 76 -4.99 3.27 -17.16
N GLU A 77 -5.42 2.02 -16.99
CA GLU A 77 -6.63 1.68 -16.23
C GLU A 77 -6.54 2.11 -14.74
N TYR A 78 -5.34 2.11 -14.15
CA TYR A 78 -5.13 2.58 -12.79
C TYR A 78 -5.30 4.11 -12.71
N MET A 79 -4.74 4.84 -13.68
CA MET A 79 -4.87 6.30 -13.76
C MET A 79 -6.32 6.73 -14.05
N LEU A 80 -7.02 6.02 -14.93
CA LEU A 80 -8.43 6.28 -15.25
C LEU A 80 -9.36 5.96 -14.06
N THR A 81 -9.07 4.91 -13.31
CA THR A 81 -9.79 4.62 -12.06
C THR A 81 -9.59 5.74 -11.03
N MET A 82 -8.37 6.25 -10.89
CA MET A 82 -8.09 7.41 -10.03
C MET A 82 -8.82 8.68 -10.52
N LEU A 83 -8.84 8.91 -11.84
CA LEU A 83 -9.58 10.01 -12.45
C LEU A 83 -11.08 9.93 -12.14
N ASP A 84 -11.69 8.75 -12.26
CA ASP A 84 -13.11 8.55 -11.93
C ASP A 84 -13.42 8.91 -10.48
N CYS A 85 -12.57 8.51 -9.54
CA CYS A 85 -12.74 8.89 -8.15
C CYS A 85 -12.58 10.41 -7.94
N PHE A 86 -11.64 11.05 -8.65
CA PHE A 86 -11.45 12.50 -8.59
C PHE A 86 -12.63 13.26 -9.19
N GLU A 87 -13.20 12.77 -10.30
CA GLU A 87 -14.43 13.32 -10.88
C GLU A 87 -15.64 13.15 -9.95
N ALA A 88 -15.76 12.00 -9.28
CA ALA A 88 -16.79 11.80 -8.27
C ALA A 88 -16.66 12.78 -7.09
N TYR A 89 -15.42 13.02 -6.64
CA TYR A 89 -15.13 14.03 -5.61
C TYR A 89 -15.57 15.43 -6.06
N LYS A 90 -15.20 15.86 -7.27
CA LYS A 90 -15.60 17.17 -7.82
C LYS A 90 -17.12 17.35 -7.92
N ARG A 91 -17.87 16.26 -8.11
CA ARG A 91 -19.35 16.26 -8.15
C ARG A 91 -19.99 16.23 -6.75
N GLY A 92 -19.19 16.20 -5.68
CA GLY A 92 -19.68 16.15 -4.31
C GLY A 92 -20.20 14.77 -3.87
N ALA A 93 -19.75 13.69 -4.52
CA ALA A 93 -20.20 12.33 -4.19
C ALA A 93 -19.67 11.79 -2.85
N GLY A 94 -18.67 12.46 -2.27
CA GLY A 94 -18.07 12.10 -0.99
C GLY A 94 -16.70 12.76 -0.81
N ASP A 95 -16.07 12.49 0.34
CA ASP A 95 -14.72 12.96 0.62
C ASP A 95 -13.68 12.20 -0.21
N LEU A 96 -12.60 12.87 -0.61
CA LEU A 96 -11.58 12.29 -1.48
C LEU A 96 -10.97 11.01 -0.91
N GLU A 97 -10.66 11.02 0.39
CA GLU A 97 -10.07 9.86 1.06
C GLU A 97 -11.06 8.68 1.14
N GLU A 98 -12.35 8.95 1.30
CA GLU A 98 -13.40 7.91 1.27
C GLU A 98 -13.54 7.31 -0.13
N LEU A 99 -13.50 8.15 -1.17
CA LEU A 99 -13.61 7.71 -2.56
C LEU A 99 -12.37 6.92 -3.02
N PHE A 100 -11.21 7.16 -2.41
CA PHE A 100 -9.96 6.50 -2.77
C PHE A 100 -9.71 5.22 -1.95
N PHE A 101 -10.05 5.23 -0.65
CA PHE A 101 -9.62 4.21 0.31
C PHE A 101 -10.73 3.65 1.20
N GLY A 102 -11.98 4.04 0.92
CA GLY A 102 -13.15 3.67 1.68
C GLY A 102 -13.29 4.44 2.99
N LYS A 103 -14.35 4.12 3.73
CA LYS A 103 -14.73 4.88 4.93
C LYS A 103 -13.69 4.77 6.05
N PRO A 104 -13.59 5.79 6.92
CA PRO A 104 -12.85 5.69 8.17
C PRO A 104 -13.35 4.50 8.99
N LYS A 105 -12.42 3.76 9.61
CA LYS A 105 -12.76 2.66 10.52
C LYS A 105 -12.92 3.22 11.93
N GLN A 106 -14.02 2.88 12.60
CA GLN A 106 -14.29 3.34 13.97
C GLN A 106 -13.08 3.03 14.88
N ARG A 107 -12.64 4.03 15.67
CA ARG A 107 -11.47 3.97 16.58
C ARG A 107 -10.11 3.69 15.92
N SER A 108 -10.05 3.58 14.60
CA SER A 108 -8.80 3.35 13.85
C SER A 108 -8.44 4.51 12.92
N GLY A 109 -9.34 5.49 12.77
CA GLY A 109 -9.10 6.65 11.94
C GLY A 109 -9.32 6.43 10.45
N ASN A 110 -8.93 7.43 9.67
CA ASN A 110 -8.94 7.42 8.22
C ASN A 110 -7.81 6.55 7.63
N TYR A 111 -7.69 6.46 6.30
CA TYR A 111 -6.66 5.63 5.68
C TYR A 111 -5.26 6.13 5.99
N ALA A 112 -5.03 7.44 5.92
CA ALA A 112 -3.73 8.05 6.20
C ALA A 112 -3.24 7.72 7.61
N GLU A 113 -4.09 7.88 8.63
CA GLU A 113 -3.77 7.55 10.02
C GLU A 113 -3.44 6.07 10.19
N ARG A 114 -4.23 5.18 9.56
CA ARG A 114 -3.97 3.73 9.59
C ARG A 114 -2.65 3.37 8.90
N LYS A 115 -2.33 3.99 7.76
CA LYS A 115 -1.08 3.75 7.03
C LYS A 115 0.13 4.23 7.83
N ALA A 116 0.06 5.43 8.39
CA ALA A 116 1.10 5.98 9.27
C ALA A 116 1.34 5.09 10.49
N LYS A 117 0.27 4.61 11.13
CA LYS A 117 0.35 3.67 12.26
C LYS A 117 1.06 2.37 11.85
N ARG A 118 0.65 1.73 10.74
CA ARG A 118 1.27 0.48 10.26
C ARG A 118 2.77 0.66 9.97
N LEU A 119 3.15 1.76 9.33
CA LEU A 119 4.55 2.07 9.03
C LEU A 119 5.37 2.25 10.31
N ARG A 120 4.83 2.97 11.29
CA ARG A 120 5.47 3.14 12.59
C ARG A 120 5.63 1.81 13.32
N ASP A 121 4.56 1.00 13.38
CA ASP A 121 4.57 -0.29 14.07
C ASP A 121 5.57 -1.27 13.39
N PHE A 122 5.66 -1.23 12.05
CA PHE A 122 6.68 -1.98 11.29
C PHE A 122 8.10 -1.50 11.63
N ARG A 123 8.34 -0.19 11.63
CA ARG A 123 9.66 0.39 11.95
C ARG A 123 10.10 0.01 13.36
N ILE A 124 9.20 0.09 14.33
CA ILE A 124 9.44 -0.35 15.71
C ILE A 124 9.81 -1.84 15.73
N SER A 125 9.04 -2.69 15.06
CA SER A 125 9.30 -4.14 15.01
C SER A 125 10.64 -4.47 14.35
N TRP A 126 10.99 -3.75 13.29
CA TRP A 126 12.26 -3.90 12.57
C TRP A 126 13.46 -3.53 13.43
N GLU A 127 13.43 -2.34 14.03
CA GLU A 127 14.50 -1.88 14.92
C GLU A 127 14.64 -2.78 16.16
N PHE A 128 13.52 -3.21 16.74
CA PHE A 128 13.53 -4.14 17.86
C PHE A 128 14.19 -5.46 17.47
N SER A 129 13.80 -6.04 16.33
CA SER A 129 14.42 -7.25 15.78
C SER A 129 15.92 -7.08 15.57
N ARG A 130 16.36 -5.94 15.02
CA ARG A 130 17.78 -5.63 14.81
C ARG A 130 18.54 -5.55 16.13
N LEU A 131 17.99 -4.87 17.14
CA LEU A 131 18.62 -4.74 18.46
C LEU A 131 18.72 -6.07 19.19
N LEU A 132 17.67 -6.91 19.14
CA LEU A 132 17.71 -8.26 19.72
C LEU A 132 18.79 -9.14 19.07
N LYS A 133 18.95 -9.06 17.73
CA LYS A 133 20.01 -9.78 17.02
C LYS A 133 21.42 -9.34 17.44
N ASN A 134 21.57 -8.10 17.89
CA ASN A 134 22.82 -7.57 18.42
C ASN A 134 23.02 -7.91 19.91
N GLY A 135 22.18 -8.76 20.50
CA GLY A 135 22.30 -9.20 21.89
C GLY A 135 21.76 -8.20 22.92
N ILE A 136 21.11 -7.13 22.49
CA ILE A 136 20.52 -6.14 23.40
C ILE A 136 19.30 -6.75 24.09
N SER A 137 19.17 -6.51 25.39
CA SER A 137 18.01 -7.00 26.15
C SER A 137 16.71 -6.35 25.66
N ARG A 138 15.57 -7.04 25.79
CA ARG A 138 14.27 -6.49 25.37
C ARG A 138 13.95 -5.13 25.99
N LYS A 139 14.27 -4.96 27.28
CA LYS A 139 14.01 -3.73 28.02
C LYS A 139 14.85 -2.57 27.45
N GLU A 140 16.14 -2.80 27.31
CA GLU A 140 17.05 -1.80 26.75
C GLU A 140 16.73 -1.49 25.29
N ALA A 141 16.32 -2.50 24.51
CA ALA A 141 15.89 -2.30 23.12
C ALA A 141 14.65 -1.41 23.03
N ALA A 142 13.68 -1.58 23.94
CA ALA A 142 12.49 -0.73 23.99
C ALA A 142 12.82 0.72 24.37
N GLU A 143 13.70 0.93 25.36
CA GLU A 143 14.17 2.28 25.74
C GLU A 143 14.90 2.97 24.59
N ARG A 144 15.78 2.26 23.88
CA ARG A 144 16.49 2.79 22.70
C ARG A 144 15.53 3.18 21.59
N ILE A 145 14.53 2.34 21.28
CA ILE A 145 13.56 2.63 20.22
C ILE A 145 12.75 3.88 20.52
N VAL A 146 12.32 4.08 21.77
CA VAL A 146 11.57 5.29 22.15
C VAL A 146 12.40 6.54 21.88
N ASN A 147 13.68 6.52 22.25
CA ASN A 147 14.57 7.66 22.04
C ASN A 147 14.96 7.85 20.57
N ASP A 148 15.41 6.78 19.91
CA ASP A 148 15.93 6.81 18.53
C ASP A 148 14.85 7.15 17.50
N LEU A 149 13.59 6.78 17.77
CA LEU A 149 12.45 7.07 16.91
C LEU A 149 11.59 8.25 17.39
N GLU A 150 12.01 8.93 18.46
CA GLU A 150 11.30 10.07 19.08
C GLU A 150 9.81 9.77 19.31
N LEU A 151 9.53 8.60 19.91
CA LEU A 151 8.14 8.14 20.10
C LEU A 151 7.47 8.85 21.28
N ASP A 152 6.21 9.23 21.10
CA ASP A 152 5.34 9.73 22.16
C ASP A 152 4.70 8.60 23.00
N ILE A 153 5.43 7.50 23.20
CA ILE A 153 5.01 6.36 24.02
C ILE A 153 6.19 5.86 24.86
N ASP A 154 5.90 5.27 26.02
CA ASP A 154 6.93 4.70 26.87
C ASP A 154 7.42 3.31 26.41
N ALA A 155 8.55 2.88 26.99
CA ALA A 155 9.16 1.59 26.68
C ALA A 155 8.23 0.40 27.02
N ASP A 156 7.41 0.52 28.07
CA ASP A 156 6.46 -0.52 28.45
C ASP A 156 5.33 -0.69 27.41
N SER A 157 4.92 0.40 26.77
CA SER A 157 3.95 0.43 25.69
C SER A 157 4.52 -0.22 24.43
N VAL A 158 5.79 0.02 24.12
CA VAL A 158 6.53 -0.69 23.05
C VAL A 158 6.59 -2.19 23.36
N LEU A 159 6.94 -2.59 24.58
CA LEU A 159 6.98 -4.00 24.99
C LEU A 159 5.61 -4.68 24.93
N ARG A 160 4.54 -3.95 25.27
CA ARG A 160 3.15 -4.43 25.17
C ARG A 160 2.74 -4.65 23.72
N MET A 161 3.11 -3.72 22.83
CA MET A 161 2.86 -3.84 21.40
C MET A 161 3.61 -5.03 20.79
N LEU A 162 4.85 -5.27 21.22
CA LEU A 162 5.72 -6.35 20.76
C LEU A 162 5.64 -7.63 21.62
N ARG A 163 4.55 -7.81 22.37
CA ARG A 163 4.37 -8.97 23.23
C ARG A 163 4.34 -10.24 22.38
N GLY A 164 5.23 -11.19 22.69
CA GLY A 164 5.37 -12.45 21.94
C GLY A 164 6.19 -12.33 20.64
N PHE A 165 6.57 -11.13 20.21
CA PHE A 165 7.47 -10.94 19.07
C PHE A 165 8.92 -11.18 19.49
N ASN A 166 9.61 -12.15 18.86
CA ASN A 166 11.00 -12.51 19.19
C ASN A 166 12.04 -12.03 18.17
N GLY A 167 11.62 -11.25 17.17
CA GLY A 167 12.47 -10.80 16.08
C GLY A 167 12.19 -11.54 14.77
N PHE A 168 12.54 -10.92 13.65
CA PHE A 168 12.37 -11.50 12.33
C PHE A 168 13.44 -12.58 12.09
N GLY A 169 12.99 -13.81 11.81
CA GLY A 169 13.89 -14.93 11.48
C GLY A 169 14.54 -15.61 12.69
N THR A 170 14.02 -15.43 13.92
CA THR A 170 14.43 -16.29 15.03
C THR A 170 13.83 -17.68 14.86
N ALA A 171 14.64 -18.64 14.42
CA ALA A 171 14.30 -20.06 14.49
C ALA A 171 13.94 -20.42 15.94
N GLN A 172 12.85 -21.17 16.12
CA GLN A 172 12.58 -21.86 17.39
C GLN A 172 13.82 -22.68 17.75
N LYS A 173 14.37 -22.48 18.95
CA LYS A 173 15.39 -23.39 19.48
C LYS A 173 14.81 -24.81 19.45
N PRO A 174 15.50 -25.81 18.88
CA PRO A 174 15.06 -27.19 19.03
C PRO A 174 14.99 -27.52 20.52
N GLU A 175 13.86 -28.09 20.95
CA GLU A 175 13.71 -28.65 22.29
C GLU A 175 14.81 -29.69 22.52
N LYS A 176 15.46 -29.59 23.69
CA LYS A 176 16.46 -30.55 24.15
C LYS A 176 15.79 -31.79 24.71
#